data_AF-A0AAD5KSJ5-F1
#
_entry.id   AF-A0AAD5KSJ5-F1
#
_cell.length_a   1.000
_cell.length_b   1.000
_cell.length_c   1.000
_cell.angle_alpha   90.00
_cell.angle_beta   90.00
_cell.angle_gamma   90.00
#
_symmetry.space_group_name_H-M   'P 1'
#
loop_
_entity.id
_entity.type
_entity.pdbx_description
1 polymer ?
#
loop_
_entity_poly.entity_id
_entity_poly.type
_entity_poly.pdbx_seq_one_letter_code
_entity_poly.pdbx_strand_id
1 'polypeptide(L)'
;MSKETPPADATVPAATKEMIESSLSHLIDQLNVNTIHDINEGHYNAAVNNSTKMINRLLKSTAILLESRSMAWKKQGKIEQELQDALLMIEHSPTNIRGYIAVAEIYSVQGKQEQALTILKKGLQRATTLDDNERDIDQQNGYVYETMNTIKKRLERRIDFIVQASLDVVGIIFGYLNIDTVNICMDVNHTWRAIVQTCPEAWRYMNRVGDKLFWTSQRALSLFPSVSQYVRKIDTSAEPEELTMCLTDIETYKFSQLQSLSASLHNSY
;
A
#
# COMPACT_ATOMS: atom_id res chain seq x y z
N MET A 1 17.82 29.68 -13.32
CA MET A 1 16.79 29.10 -14.21
C MET A 1 17.49 28.18 -15.20
N SER A 2 17.67 26.91 -14.81
CA SER A 2 18.13 25.86 -15.72
C SER A 2 16.95 24.91 -15.92
N LYS A 3 16.45 24.84 -17.15
CA LYS A 3 15.42 23.88 -17.55
C LYS A 3 16.10 22.54 -17.76
N GLU A 4 15.90 21.60 -16.86
CA GLU A 4 16.21 20.19 -17.13
C GLU A 4 15.16 19.64 -18.11
N THR A 5 15.64 19.23 -19.28
CA THR A 5 14.88 18.46 -20.26
C THR A 5 14.60 17.05 -19.74
N PRO A 6 13.39 16.49 -19.92
CA PRO A 6 13.08 15.13 -19.52
C PRO A 6 13.85 14.10 -20.37
N PRO A 7 14.22 12.93 -19.82
CA PRO A 7 14.97 11.93 -20.56
C PRO A 7 14.07 11.34 -21.66
N ALA A 8 14.66 11.20 -22.84
CA ALA A 8 14.04 10.69 -24.05
C ALA A 8 13.30 9.38 -23.79
N ASP A 9 12.03 9.37 -24.20
CA ASP A 9 11.13 8.24 -24.27
C ASP A 9 11.83 7.12 -25.04
N ALA A 10 12.24 6.05 -24.34
CA ALA A 10 12.80 4.87 -24.97
C ALA A 10 11.65 4.02 -25.55
N THR A 11 10.92 4.58 -26.52
CA THR A 11 10.01 3.82 -27.36
C THR A 11 10.84 2.84 -28.16
N VAL A 12 10.70 1.55 -27.83
CA VAL A 12 11.14 0.45 -28.71
C VAL A 12 10.50 0.70 -30.09
N PRO A 13 11.27 0.87 -31.17
CA PRO A 13 10.72 1.20 -32.48
C PRO A 13 9.66 0.17 -32.89
N ALA A 14 8.54 0.61 -33.48
CA ALA A 14 7.47 -0.31 -33.91
C ALA A 14 7.99 -1.46 -34.81
N ALA A 15 9.07 -1.21 -35.57
CA ALA A 15 9.76 -2.19 -36.40
C ALA A 15 10.44 -3.33 -35.60
N THR A 16 10.96 -3.08 -34.39
CA THR A 16 11.53 -4.15 -33.56
C THR A 16 10.46 -4.96 -32.85
N LYS A 17 9.28 -4.36 -32.58
CA LYS A 17 8.12 -5.07 -32.03
C LYS A 17 7.53 -6.07 -33.03
N GLU A 18 7.26 -5.66 -34.27
CA GLU A 18 6.74 -6.54 -35.33
C GLU A 18 7.73 -7.67 -35.66
N MET A 19 9.03 -7.38 -35.64
CA MET A 19 10.07 -8.39 -35.89
C MET A 19 10.15 -9.45 -34.78
N ILE A 20 9.94 -9.06 -33.52
CA ILE A 20 9.89 -9.99 -32.39
C ILE A 20 8.61 -10.83 -32.40
N GLU A 21 7.45 -10.21 -32.67
CA GLU A 21 6.16 -10.90 -32.78
C GLU A 21 6.16 -11.91 -33.94
N SER A 22 6.69 -11.53 -35.10
CA SER A 22 6.86 -12.44 -36.25
C SER A 22 7.82 -13.60 -35.94
N SER A 23 8.90 -13.34 -35.19
CA SER A 23 9.88 -14.37 -34.83
C SER A 23 9.31 -15.36 -33.80
N LEU A 24 8.54 -14.89 -32.81
CA LEU A 24 7.85 -15.73 -31.84
C LEU A 24 6.75 -16.56 -32.49
N SER A 25 5.95 -15.96 -33.37
CA SER A 25 4.92 -16.68 -34.15
C SER A 25 5.52 -17.74 -35.05
N HIS A 26 6.67 -17.47 -35.67
CA HIS A 26 7.33 -18.45 -36.52
C HIS A 26 7.91 -19.62 -35.71
N LEU A 27 8.48 -19.35 -34.53
CA LEU A 27 9.03 -20.36 -33.63
C LEU A 27 7.94 -21.27 -33.04
N ILE A 28 6.90 -20.64 -32.48
CA ILE A 28 5.48 -20.97 -32.67
C ILE A 28 5.14 -22.19 -33.53
N ASP A 29 4.95 -21.85 -34.80
CA ASP A 29 4.47 -22.71 -35.86
C ASP A 29 5.47 -23.82 -36.21
N GLN A 30 6.77 -23.52 -36.27
CA GLN A 30 7.79 -24.54 -36.59
C GLN A 30 7.82 -25.68 -35.56
N LEU A 31 7.74 -25.38 -34.27
CA LEU A 31 7.79 -26.40 -33.23
C LEU A 31 6.45 -27.14 -33.08
N ASN A 32 5.32 -26.49 -33.37
CA ASN A 32 4.02 -27.15 -33.47
C ASN A 32 3.98 -28.16 -34.62
N VAL A 33 4.50 -27.80 -35.80
CA VAL A 33 4.59 -28.70 -36.96
C VAL A 33 5.44 -29.94 -36.65
N ASN A 34 6.59 -29.76 -35.98
CA ASN A 34 7.45 -30.89 -35.61
C ASN A 34 6.78 -31.83 -34.60
N THR A 35 6.07 -31.27 -33.61
CA THR A 35 5.36 -32.09 -32.62
C THR A 35 4.21 -32.88 -33.26
N ILE A 36 3.47 -32.27 -34.19
CA ILE A 36 2.39 -32.93 -34.94
C ILE A 36 2.95 -34.01 -35.86
N HIS A 37 4.08 -33.75 -36.52
CA HIS A 37 4.78 -34.73 -37.34
C HIS A 37 5.23 -35.94 -36.51
N ASP A 38 5.86 -35.71 -35.34
CA ASP A 38 6.28 -36.78 -34.42
C ASP A 38 5.09 -37.64 -33.94
N ILE A 39 3.92 -37.03 -33.72
CA ILE A 39 2.68 -37.76 -33.37
C ILE A 39 2.22 -38.65 -34.53
N ASN A 40 2.22 -38.11 -35.76
CA ASN A 40 1.78 -38.81 -36.96
C ASN A 40 2.69 -39.99 -37.33
N GLU A 41 3.99 -39.88 -37.06
CA GLU A 41 4.98 -40.95 -37.27
C GLU A 41 5.05 -41.95 -36.09
N GLY A 42 4.25 -41.77 -35.03
CA GLY A 42 4.23 -42.66 -33.86
C GLY A 42 5.39 -42.47 -32.88
N HIS A 43 6.19 -41.41 -33.04
CA HIS A 43 7.30 -41.04 -32.15
C HIS A 43 6.84 -40.27 -30.90
N TYR A 44 5.97 -40.89 -30.10
CA TYR A 44 5.33 -40.22 -28.96
C TYR A 44 6.30 -39.64 -27.92
N ASN A 45 7.41 -40.34 -27.64
CA ASN A 45 8.43 -39.82 -26.71
C ASN A 45 9.12 -38.56 -27.24
N ALA A 46 9.35 -38.47 -28.55
CA ALA A 46 9.92 -37.29 -29.18
C ALA A 46 8.92 -36.12 -29.12
N ALA A 47 7.64 -36.38 -29.44
CA ALA A 47 6.58 -35.39 -29.33
C ALA A 47 6.43 -34.82 -27.90
N VAL A 48 6.45 -35.68 -26.87
CA VAL A 48 6.39 -35.26 -25.47
C VAL A 48 7.61 -34.42 -25.08
N ASN A 49 8.81 -34.84 -25.46
CA ASN A 49 10.03 -34.09 -25.15
C ASN A 49 10.07 -32.72 -25.87
N ASN A 50 9.69 -32.68 -27.15
CA ASN A 50 9.67 -31.47 -27.96
C ASN A 50 8.62 -30.47 -27.47
N SER A 51 7.41 -30.93 -27.15
CA SER A 51 6.36 -30.10 -26.55
C SER A 51 6.74 -29.60 -25.15
N THR A 52 7.37 -30.43 -24.30
CA THR A 52 7.85 -30.01 -22.97
C THR A 52 8.89 -28.90 -23.09
N LYS A 53 9.87 -29.04 -24.00
CA LYS A 53 10.88 -28.00 -24.27
C LYS A 53 10.24 -26.71 -24.76
N MET A 54 9.21 -26.81 -25.61
CA MET A 54 8.48 -25.66 -26.13
C MET A 54 7.74 -24.91 -25.01
N ILE A 55 6.99 -25.64 -24.18
CA ILE A 55 6.29 -25.07 -23.02
C ILE A 55 7.29 -24.35 -22.09
N ASN A 56 8.41 -24.97 -21.75
CA ASN A 56 9.43 -24.36 -20.89
C ASN A 56 10.01 -23.07 -21.49
N ARG A 57 10.26 -23.03 -22.80
CA ARG A 57 10.72 -21.81 -23.49
C ARG A 57 9.67 -20.71 -23.46
N LEU A 58 8.41 -21.04 -23.73
CA LEU A 58 7.31 -20.09 -23.70
C LEU A 58 7.09 -19.52 -22.30
N LEU A 59 7.09 -20.36 -21.26
CA LEU A 59 6.97 -19.92 -19.88
C LEU A 59 8.11 -18.97 -19.48
N LYS A 60 9.36 -19.30 -19.84
CA LYS A 60 10.52 -18.43 -19.59
C LYS A 60 10.40 -17.09 -20.31
N SER A 61 9.98 -17.09 -21.58
CA SER A 61 9.79 -15.85 -22.36
C SER A 61 8.66 -14.99 -21.78
N THR A 62 7.57 -15.63 -21.36
CA THR A 62 6.41 -14.97 -20.74
C THR A 62 6.81 -14.29 -19.43
N ALA A 63 7.62 -14.96 -18.60
CA ALA A 63 8.14 -14.38 -17.36
C ALA A 63 8.97 -13.10 -17.61
N ILE A 64 9.83 -13.09 -18.64
CA ILE A 64 10.65 -11.91 -19.00
C ILE A 64 9.76 -10.75 -19.50
N LEU A 65 8.73 -11.05 -20.30
CA LEU A 65 7.79 -10.05 -20.80
C LEU A 65 6.95 -9.45 -19.67
N LEU A 66 6.46 -10.29 -18.75
CA LEU A 66 5.74 -9.84 -17.56
C LEU A 66 6.63 -8.99 -16.64
N GLU A 67 7.89 -9.38 -16.44
CA GLU A 67 8.87 -8.60 -15.68
C GLU A 67 9.07 -7.21 -16.32
N SER A 68 9.26 -7.16 -17.64
CA SER A 68 9.44 -5.91 -18.38
C SER A 68 8.21 -5.00 -18.30
N ARG A 69 7.00 -5.58 -18.43
CA ARG A 69 5.74 -4.85 -18.33
C ARG A 69 5.48 -4.36 -16.91
N SER A 70 5.78 -5.18 -15.90
CA SER A 70 5.72 -4.80 -14.49
C SER A 70 6.64 -3.61 -14.20
N MET A 71 7.89 -3.63 -14.68
CA MET A 71 8.81 -2.48 -14.55
C MET A 71 8.27 -1.21 -15.22
N ALA A 72 7.60 -1.35 -16.37
CA ALA A 72 6.95 -0.21 -17.03
C ALA A 72 5.78 0.34 -16.20
N TRP A 73 4.95 -0.52 -15.59
CA TRP A 73 3.89 -0.10 -14.66
C TRP A 73 4.42 0.60 -13.42
N LYS A 74 5.51 0.07 -12.83
CA LYS A 74 6.23 0.70 -11.72
C LYS A 74 6.64 2.12 -12.05
N LYS A 75 7.23 2.33 -13.23
CA LYS A 75 7.64 3.67 -13.70
C LYS A 75 6.47 4.62 -13.95
N GLN A 76 5.29 4.09 -14.26
CA GLN A 76 4.05 4.86 -14.40
C GLN A 76 3.31 5.07 -13.08
N GLY A 77 3.78 4.52 -11.95
CA GLY A 77 3.09 4.57 -10.67
C GLY A 77 1.80 3.73 -10.62
N LYS A 78 1.63 2.77 -11.54
CA LYS A 78 0.46 1.90 -11.67
C LYS A 78 0.63 0.63 -10.85
N ILE A 79 0.52 0.77 -9.53
CA ILE A 79 0.88 -0.27 -8.55
C ILE A 79 0.00 -1.53 -8.69
N GLU A 80 -1.30 -1.39 -8.96
CA GLU A 80 -2.21 -2.53 -9.11
C GLU A 80 -1.87 -3.38 -10.34
N GLN A 81 -1.56 -2.75 -11.46
CA GLN A 81 -1.16 -3.44 -12.69
C GLN A 81 0.23 -4.09 -12.53
N GLU A 82 1.15 -3.40 -11.86
CA GLU A 82 2.46 -3.95 -11.50
C GLU A 82 2.31 -5.24 -10.66
N LEU A 83 1.41 -5.22 -9.67
CA LEU A 83 1.12 -6.35 -8.80
C LEU A 83 0.49 -7.51 -9.56
N GLN A 84 -0.45 -7.23 -10.46
CA GLN A 84 -1.09 -8.25 -11.28
C GLN A 84 -0.05 -9.00 -12.14
N ASP A 85 0.87 -8.27 -12.78
CA ASP A 85 1.93 -8.87 -13.58
C ASP A 85 2.91 -9.69 -12.73
N ALA A 86 3.29 -9.18 -11.56
CA ALA A 86 4.16 -9.90 -10.63
C ALA A 86 3.51 -11.19 -10.09
N LEU A 87 2.20 -11.20 -9.87
CA LEU A 87 1.45 -12.40 -9.49
C LEU A 87 1.37 -13.42 -10.63
N LEU A 88 1.15 -12.97 -11.87
CA LEU A 88 1.18 -13.84 -13.06
C LEU A 88 2.56 -14.49 -13.24
N MET A 89 3.66 -13.80 -12.91
CA MET A 89 4.99 -14.41 -12.92
C MET A 89 5.09 -15.58 -11.95
N ILE A 90 4.51 -15.46 -10.75
CA ILE A 90 4.49 -16.56 -9.76
C ILE A 90 3.58 -17.70 -10.23
N GLU A 91 2.44 -17.39 -10.84
CA GLU A 91 1.50 -18.39 -11.36
C GLU A 91 2.11 -19.23 -12.49
N HIS A 92 2.72 -18.56 -13.48
CA HIS A 92 3.32 -19.23 -14.64
C HIS A 92 4.68 -19.86 -14.34
N SER A 93 5.40 -19.39 -13.32
CA SER A 93 6.72 -19.90 -12.96
C SER A 93 6.91 -19.89 -11.44
N PRO A 94 6.26 -20.83 -10.72
CA PRO A 94 6.24 -20.83 -9.26
C PRO A 94 7.60 -21.11 -8.61
N THR A 95 8.56 -21.63 -9.37
CA THR A 95 9.97 -21.84 -8.97
C THR A 95 10.85 -20.63 -9.24
N ASN A 96 10.40 -19.68 -10.08
CA ASN A 96 11.15 -18.48 -10.39
C ASN A 96 11.01 -17.45 -9.26
N ILE A 97 12.12 -17.17 -8.59
CA ILE A 97 12.12 -16.28 -7.42
C ILE A 97 11.88 -14.80 -7.78
N ARG A 98 12.07 -14.40 -9.03
CA ARG A 98 11.85 -13.01 -9.48
C ARG A 98 10.42 -12.53 -9.27
N GLY A 99 9.43 -13.40 -9.52
CA GLY A 99 8.03 -13.05 -9.26
C GLY A 99 7.76 -12.74 -7.78
N TYR A 100 8.36 -13.53 -6.88
CA TYR A 100 8.25 -13.30 -5.44
C TYR A 100 8.96 -12.02 -5.01
N ILE A 101 10.13 -11.71 -5.58
CA ILE A 101 10.83 -10.45 -5.32
C ILE A 101 9.96 -9.26 -5.74
N ALA A 102 9.43 -9.28 -6.96
CA ALA A 102 8.58 -8.20 -7.47
C ALA A 102 7.36 -7.95 -6.56
N VAL A 103 6.61 -9.00 -6.19
CA VAL A 103 5.48 -8.87 -5.25
C VAL A 103 5.91 -8.30 -3.89
N ALA A 104 7.06 -8.76 -3.37
CA ALA A 104 7.55 -8.28 -2.07
C ALA A 104 7.98 -6.81 -2.11
N GLU A 105 8.62 -6.36 -3.18
CA GLU A 105 8.95 -4.94 -3.37
C GLU A 105 7.69 -4.09 -3.39
N ILE A 106 6.65 -4.53 -4.11
CA ILE A 106 5.36 -3.83 -4.20
C ILE A 106 4.71 -3.75 -2.82
N TYR A 107 4.62 -4.86 -2.09
CA TYR A 107 4.10 -4.86 -0.73
C TYR A 107 4.93 -3.98 0.20
N SER A 108 6.25 -3.93 0.03
CA SER A 108 7.10 -3.04 0.80
C SER A 108 6.80 -1.56 0.53
N VAL A 109 6.56 -1.18 -0.72
CA VAL A 109 6.15 0.19 -1.09
C VAL A 109 4.77 0.52 -0.50
N GLN A 110 3.85 -0.45 -0.44
CA GLN A 110 2.53 -0.29 0.20
C GLN A 110 2.58 -0.28 1.74
N GLY A 111 3.76 -0.35 2.36
CA GLY A 111 3.90 -0.40 3.82
C GLY A 111 3.62 -1.78 4.45
N LYS A 112 3.30 -2.79 3.65
CA LYS A 112 2.94 -4.15 4.08
C LYS A 112 4.18 -5.02 4.27
N GLN A 113 5.10 -4.59 5.12
CA GLN A 113 6.43 -5.21 5.26
C GLN A 113 6.38 -6.69 5.70
N GLU A 114 5.46 -7.04 6.60
CA GLU A 114 5.30 -8.44 7.06
C GLU A 114 4.84 -9.37 5.94
N GLN A 115 3.92 -8.90 5.10
CA GLN A 115 3.44 -9.65 3.93
C GLN A 115 4.57 -9.81 2.90
N ALA A 116 5.35 -8.74 2.67
CA ALA A 116 6.51 -8.78 1.80
C ALA A 116 7.54 -9.83 2.25
N LEU A 117 7.87 -9.88 3.54
CA LEU A 117 8.79 -10.90 4.10
C LEU A 117 8.24 -12.32 3.96
N THR A 118 6.93 -12.49 4.13
CA THR A 118 6.26 -13.79 3.97
C THR A 118 6.36 -14.31 2.55
N ILE A 119 6.13 -13.44 1.55
CA ILE A 119 6.25 -13.77 0.14
C ILE A 119 7.69 -14.15 -0.23
N LEU A 120 8.70 -13.40 0.22
CA LEU A 120 10.10 -13.74 -0.05
C LEU A 120 10.49 -15.10 0.55
N LYS A 121 10.03 -15.42 1.76
CA LYS A 121 10.25 -16.74 2.38
C LYS A 121 9.63 -17.85 1.55
N LYS A 122 8.41 -17.64 1.05
CA LYS A 122 7.74 -18.59 0.14
C LYS A 122 8.52 -18.78 -1.16
N GLY A 123 9.08 -17.70 -1.71
CA GLY A 123 9.93 -17.74 -2.90
C GLY A 123 11.18 -18.60 -2.69
N LEU A 124 11.91 -18.40 -1.59
CA LEU A 124 13.09 -19.21 -1.25
C LEU A 124 12.75 -20.71 -1.08
N GLN A 125 11.62 -21.02 -0.44
CA GLN A 125 11.16 -22.40 -0.27
C GLN A 125 10.80 -23.08 -1.59
N ARG A 126 10.30 -22.32 -2.57
CA ARG A 126 9.87 -22.86 -3.87
C ARG A 126 11.04 -22.97 -4.85
N ALA A 127 11.94 -21.97 -4.87
CA ALA A 127 13.08 -21.94 -5.78
C ALA A 127 14.12 -23.04 -5.48
N THR A 128 14.27 -23.45 -4.21
CA THR A 128 15.21 -24.50 -3.79
C THR A 128 14.81 -25.92 -4.22
N THR A 129 13.63 -26.11 -4.83
CA THR A 129 13.08 -27.45 -5.03
C THR A 129 13.37 -28.09 -6.40
N LEU A 130 13.65 -27.35 -7.48
CA LEU A 130 13.44 -27.94 -8.82
C LEU A 130 14.16 -27.35 -10.07
N ASP A 131 15.34 -26.70 -10.03
CA ASP A 131 16.04 -26.41 -11.32
C ASP A 131 17.58 -26.29 -11.25
N ASP A 132 18.24 -26.91 -12.24
CA ASP A 132 19.67 -27.28 -12.30
C ASP A 132 20.62 -26.16 -12.81
N ASN A 133 20.65 -24.99 -12.16
CA ASN A 133 21.74 -24.03 -12.35
C ASN A 133 22.11 -23.35 -11.02
N GLU A 134 22.92 -24.05 -10.21
CA GLU A 134 23.38 -23.60 -8.88
C GLU A 134 23.89 -22.14 -8.87
N ARG A 135 24.60 -21.71 -9.93
CA ARG A 135 25.19 -20.36 -10.01
C ARG A 135 24.16 -19.23 -10.14
N ASP A 136 23.03 -19.45 -10.82
CA ASP A 136 21.98 -18.42 -10.96
C ASP A 136 21.12 -18.37 -9.68
N ILE A 137 20.95 -19.51 -9.01
CA ILE A 137 20.22 -19.62 -7.74
C ILE A 137 20.93 -18.87 -6.62
N ASP A 138 22.25 -19.01 -6.48
CA ASP A 138 23.01 -18.33 -5.41
C ASP A 138 22.96 -16.81 -5.54
N GLN A 139 23.10 -16.29 -6.78
CA GLN A 139 23.00 -14.86 -7.03
C GLN A 139 21.59 -14.32 -6.72
N GLN A 140 20.56 -15.03 -7.15
CA GLN A 140 19.17 -14.62 -6.91
C GLN A 140 18.80 -14.72 -5.43
N ASN A 141 19.26 -15.76 -4.72
CA ASN A 141 19.08 -15.90 -3.28
C ASN A 141 19.79 -14.78 -2.52
N GLY A 142 21.01 -14.40 -2.93
CA GLY A 142 21.72 -13.24 -2.39
C GLY A 142 20.89 -11.96 -2.48
N TYR A 143 20.30 -11.70 -3.64
CA TYR A 143 19.42 -10.55 -3.85
C TYR A 143 18.14 -10.62 -2.99
N VAL A 144 17.57 -11.82 -2.79
CA VAL A 144 16.44 -12.00 -1.86
C VAL A 144 16.81 -11.68 -0.43
N TYR A 145 17.95 -12.15 0.06
CA TYR A 145 18.40 -11.85 1.42
C TYR A 145 18.67 -10.36 1.62
N GLU A 146 19.26 -9.69 0.62
CA GLU A 146 19.43 -8.23 0.63
C GLU A 146 18.07 -7.51 0.70
N THR A 147 17.14 -7.91 -0.18
CA THR A 147 15.77 -7.35 -0.20
C THR A 147 15.06 -7.57 1.14
N MET A 148 15.13 -8.78 1.71
CA MET A 148 14.61 -9.06 3.05
C MET A 148 15.23 -8.16 4.12
N ASN A 149 16.53 -7.91 4.07
CA ASN A 149 17.20 -7.04 5.03
C ASN A 149 16.72 -5.59 4.91
N THR A 150 16.55 -5.06 3.69
CA THR A 150 16.00 -3.72 3.49
C THR A 150 14.56 -3.59 4.00
N ILE A 151 13.73 -4.63 3.78
CA ILE A 151 12.35 -4.68 4.26
C ILE A 151 12.30 -4.79 5.79
N LYS A 152 13.16 -5.61 6.42
CA LYS A 152 13.27 -5.69 7.88
C LYS A 152 13.64 -4.35 8.50
N LYS A 153 14.61 -3.64 7.92
CA LYS A 153 14.97 -2.28 8.36
C LYS A 153 13.79 -1.31 8.22
N ARG A 154 12.96 -1.44 7.18
CA ARG A 154 11.73 -0.64 7.02
C ARG A 154 10.66 -1.00 8.05
N LEU A 155 10.53 -2.28 8.40
CA LEU A 155 9.61 -2.75 9.43
C LEU A 155 10.02 -2.27 10.84
N GLU A 156 11.32 -2.29 11.13
CA GLU A 156 11.88 -1.81 12.40
C GLU A 156 11.79 -0.27 12.54
N ARG A 157 11.71 0.45 11.42
CA ARG A 157 11.45 1.88 11.42
C ARG A 157 9.99 2.14 11.81
N ARG A 158 9.79 2.58 13.06
CA ARG A 158 8.56 3.26 13.45
C ARG A 158 8.44 4.56 12.66
N ILE A 159 7.68 4.55 11.57
CA ILE A 159 7.34 5.77 10.84
C ILE A 159 6.18 6.42 11.56
N ASP A 160 6.46 7.51 12.27
CA ASP A 160 5.41 8.37 12.79
C ASP A 160 4.97 9.32 11.67
N PHE A 161 3.96 8.90 10.89
CA PHE A 161 3.54 9.63 9.69
C PHE A 161 3.09 11.06 10.02
N ILE A 162 2.59 11.29 11.23
CA ILE A 162 2.07 12.59 11.64
C ILE A 162 3.20 13.63 11.73
N VAL A 163 4.44 13.18 11.96
CA VAL A 163 5.64 14.02 12.00
C VAL A 163 6.19 14.30 10.60
N GLN A 164 5.91 13.40 9.64
CA GLN A 164 6.40 13.51 8.27
C GLN A 164 5.41 14.21 7.33
N ALA A 165 4.10 14.13 7.62
CA ALA A 165 3.07 14.79 6.85
C ALA A 165 3.12 16.31 7.06
N SER A 166 2.80 17.08 6.02
CA SER A 166 2.62 18.52 6.18
C SER A 166 1.42 18.81 7.09
N LEU A 167 1.49 19.92 7.82
CA LEU A 167 0.41 20.35 8.71
C LEU A 167 -0.94 20.47 7.98
N ASP A 168 -0.93 20.81 6.69
CA ASP A 168 -2.14 20.87 5.86
C ASP A 168 -2.80 19.50 5.68
N VAL A 169 -2.01 18.47 5.37
CA VAL A 169 -2.54 17.10 5.21
C VAL A 169 -3.06 16.58 6.55
N VAL A 170 -2.32 16.82 7.63
CA VAL A 170 -2.73 16.47 8.99
C VAL A 170 -4.04 17.17 9.36
N GLY A 171 -4.17 18.46 9.04
CA GLY A 171 -5.39 19.23 9.26
C GLY A 171 -6.60 18.67 8.49
N ILE A 172 -6.41 18.30 7.22
CA ILE A 172 -7.46 17.67 6.41
C ILE A 172 -7.90 16.36 7.06
N ILE A 173 -6.97 15.48 7.45
CA ILE A 173 -7.29 14.20 8.08
C ILE A 173 -8.10 14.44 9.36
N PHE A 174 -7.62 15.29 10.26
CA PHE A 174 -8.31 15.55 11.52
C PHE A 174 -9.66 16.24 11.34
N GLY A 175 -9.84 17.05 10.30
CA GLY A 175 -11.13 17.66 9.97
C GLY A 175 -12.21 16.66 9.58
N TYR A 176 -11.85 15.43 9.18
CA TYR A 176 -12.79 14.33 8.91
C TYR A 176 -13.00 13.38 10.10
N LEU A 177 -12.21 13.52 11.17
CA LEU A 177 -12.32 12.65 12.34
C LEU A 177 -13.33 13.21 13.35
N ASN A 178 -14.06 12.33 14.02
CA ASN A 178 -14.89 12.74 15.16
C ASN A 178 -14.03 12.95 16.42
N ILE A 179 -14.59 13.63 17.41
CA ILE A 179 -13.85 14.02 18.62
C ILE A 179 -13.33 12.80 19.40
N ASP A 180 -14.04 11.68 19.38
CA ASP A 180 -13.61 10.44 20.05
C ASP A 180 -12.37 9.83 19.39
N THR A 181 -12.32 9.84 18.05
CA THR A 181 -11.14 9.38 17.32
C THR A 181 -9.97 10.35 17.52
N VAL A 182 -10.23 11.66 17.53
CA VAL A 182 -9.21 12.67 17.87
C VAL A 182 -8.64 12.44 19.27
N ASN A 183 -9.47 12.03 20.24
CA ASN A 183 -9.02 11.68 21.58
C ASN A 183 -8.11 10.46 21.60
N ILE A 184 -8.48 9.40 20.88
CA ILE A 184 -7.63 8.22 20.72
C ILE A 184 -6.29 8.60 20.08
N CYS A 185 -6.29 9.49 19.09
CA CYS A 185 -5.08 10.01 18.47
C CYS A 185 -4.15 10.71 19.49
N MET A 186 -4.69 11.43 20.47
CA MET A 186 -3.88 12.05 21.54
C MET A 186 -3.27 11.05 22.53
N ASP A 187 -3.68 9.79 22.50
CA ASP A 187 -3.15 8.71 23.33
C ASP A 187 -2.02 7.90 22.69
N VAL A 188 -1.74 8.13 21.42
CA VAL A 188 -0.68 7.43 20.69
C VAL A 188 0.69 7.72 21.31
N ASN A 189 1.09 8.99 21.39
CA ASN A 189 2.31 9.45 22.06
C ASN A 189 2.25 10.97 22.34
N HIS A 190 3.28 11.51 22.99
CA HIS A 190 3.39 12.95 23.30
C HIS A 190 3.42 13.85 22.06
N THR A 191 4.00 13.38 20.95
CA THR A 191 4.10 14.13 19.69
C THR A 191 2.74 14.29 19.02
N TRP A 192 1.98 13.20 18.92
CA TRP A 192 0.60 13.19 18.44
C TRP A 192 -0.27 14.13 19.25
N ARG A 193 -0.15 14.08 20.58
CA ARG A 193 -0.88 14.98 21.46
C ARG A 193 -0.58 16.44 21.16
N ALA A 194 0.70 16.81 21.01
CA ALA A 194 1.08 18.19 20.70
C ALA A 194 0.55 18.65 19.34
N ILE A 195 0.61 17.79 18.32
CA ILE A 195 0.11 18.10 16.97
C ILE A 195 -1.41 18.25 16.97
N VAL A 196 -2.14 17.33 17.60
CA VAL A 196 -3.59 17.42 17.72
C VAL A 196 -4.00 18.69 18.45
N GLN A 197 -3.36 19.01 19.58
CA GLN A 197 -3.65 20.22 20.36
C GLN A 197 -3.43 21.53 19.57
N THR A 198 -2.46 21.54 18.66
CA THR A 198 -2.13 22.72 17.85
C THR A 198 -2.86 22.76 16.50
N CYS A 199 -3.58 21.70 16.14
CA CYS A 199 -4.30 21.57 14.87
C CYS A 199 -5.73 22.15 14.99
N PRO A 200 -6.05 23.29 14.33
CA PRO A 200 -7.38 23.89 14.45
C PRO A 200 -8.50 23.01 13.90
N GLU A 201 -8.25 22.32 12.77
CA GLU A 201 -9.25 21.49 12.10
C GLU A 201 -9.67 20.27 12.96
N ALA A 202 -8.82 19.80 13.88
CA ALA A 202 -9.15 18.72 14.81
C ALA A 202 -10.23 19.09 15.83
N TRP A 203 -10.39 20.39 16.11
CA TRP A 203 -11.29 20.91 17.15
C TRP A 203 -12.44 21.74 16.59
N ARG A 204 -12.45 21.96 15.27
CA ARG A 204 -13.42 22.83 14.59
C ARG A 204 -14.86 22.40 14.84
N TYR A 205 -15.09 21.09 14.87
CA TYR A 205 -16.40 20.47 15.11
C TYR A 205 -16.30 19.54 16.32
N MET A 206 -16.96 19.90 17.41
CA MET A 206 -17.06 19.05 18.59
C MET A 206 -18.47 18.48 18.67
N ASN A 207 -18.62 17.23 18.19
CA ASN A 207 -19.89 16.52 18.18
C ASN A 207 -19.82 15.31 19.11
N ARG A 208 -20.87 15.07 19.91
CA ARG A 208 -21.03 13.81 20.67
C ARG A 208 -21.33 12.65 19.69
N VAL A 209 -20.61 11.54 19.80
CA VAL A 209 -20.99 10.26 19.16
C VAL A 209 -20.85 9.11 20.17
N GLY A 210 -21.87 8.88 20.99
CA GLY A 210 -21.94 7.70 21.89
C GLY A 210 -22.45 7.99 23.31
N ASP A 211 -22.32 7.01 24.20
CA ASP A 211 -22.90 7.01 25.57
C ASP A 211 -22.07 7.74 26.63
N LYS A 212 -20.83 8.14 26.33
CA LYS A 212 -19.95 8.85 27.28
C LYS A 212 -19.67 10.27 26.80
N LEU A 213 -19.84 11.25 27.68
CA LEU A 213 -19.54 12.64 27.38
C LEU A 213 -18.04 12.91 27.48
N PHE A 214 -17.45 13.33 26.35
CA PHE A 214 -16.09 13.86 26.33
C PHE A 214 -15.93 15.05 27.29
N TRP A 215 -16.93 15.95 27.31
CA TRP A 215 -16.95 17.21 28.08
C TRP A 215 -16.81 17.06 29.59
N THR A 216 -17.26 15.93 30.15
CA THR A 216 -17.19 15.68 31.60
C THR A 216 -15.88 15.02 32.02
N SER A 217 -15.02 14.65 31.06
CA SER A 217 -13.70 14.10 31.39
C SER A 217 -12.77 15.21 31.87
N GLN A 218 -12.02 14.96 32.95
CA GLN A 218 -10.96 15.84 33.45
C GLN A 218 -9.97 16.24 32.33
N ARG A 219 -9.80 15.34 31.37
CA ARG A 219 -8.97 15.56 30.19
C ARG A 219 -9.54 16.64 29.26
N ALA A 220 -10.83 16.61 28.93
CA ALA A 220 -11.45 17.64 28.09
C ALA A 220 -11.36 19.02 28.75
N LEU A 221 -11.66 19.10 30.05
CA LEU A 221 -11.54 20.33 30.84
C LEU A 221 -10.11 20.90 30.82
N SER A 222 -9.09 20.03 30.88
CA SER A 222 -7.69 20.46 30.78
C SER A 222 -7.29 20.96 29.38
N LEU A 223 -8.01 20.57 28.33
CA LEU A 223 -7.72 20.92 26.95
C LEU A 223 -8.41 22.22 26.51
N PHE A 224 -9.59 22.51 27.06
CA PHE A 224 -10.40 23.67 26.67
C PHE A 224 -9.65 25.02 26.70
N PRO A 225 -8.77 25.33 27.68
CA PRO A 225 -7.98 26.55 27.62
C PRO A 225 -7.14 26.71 26.35
N SER A 226 -6.68 25.60 25.77
CA SER A 226 -5.81 25.61 24.58
C SER A 226 -6.60 25.52 23.27
N VAL A 227 -7.74 24.84 23.28
CA VAL A 227 -8.48 24.50 22.05
C VAL A 227 -9.76 25.32 21.84
N SER A 228 -10.26 26.03 22.87
CA SER A 228 -11.54 26.76 22.79
C SER A 228 -11.58 27.80 21.67
N GLN A 229 -10.43 28.39 21.32
CA GLN A 229 -10.28 29.34 20.21
C GLN A 229 -10.47 28.71 18.83
N TYR A 230 -10.42 27.39 18.68
CA TYR A 230 -10.56 26.70 17.39
C TYR A 230 -11.96 26.19 17.14
N VAL A 231 -12.77 26.04 18.20
CA VAL A 231 -14.10 25.44 18.12
C VAL A 231 -15.08 26.39 17.47
N ARG A 232 -15.74 25.93 16.41
CA ARG A 232 -16.77 26.70 15.69
C ARG A 232 -18.17 26.15 15.90
N LYS A 233 -18.28 24.85 16.10
CA LYS A 233 -19.56 24.19 16.31
C LYS A 233 -19.47 23.19 17.46
N ILE A 234 -20.46 23.26 18.33
CA ILE A 234 -20.67 22.30 19.42
C ILE A 234 -22.05 21.71 19.23
N ASP A 235 -22.11 20.39 19.03
CA ASP A 235 -23.35 19.63 19.00
C ASP A 235 -23.33 18.62 20.16
N THR A 236 -24.18 18.85 21.16
CA THR A 236 -24.29 18.01 22.35
C THR A 236 -25.71 17.48 22.53
N SER A 237 -25.81 16.24 22.99
CA SER A 237 -27.06 15.65 23.45
C SER A 237 -26.78 15.04 24.80
N ALA A 238 -27.50 15.38 25.87
CA ALA A 238 -27.18 14.87 27.21
C ALA A 238 -28.37 14.97 28.18
N GLU A 239 -28.23 14.38 29.36
CA GLU A 239 -29.20 14.58 30.46
C GLU A 239 -29.14 16.04 30.97
N PRO A 240 -30.20 16.57 31.60
CA PRO A 240 -30.27 17.98 32.01
C PRO A 240 -29.09 18.47 32.86
N GLU A 241 -28.61 17.64 33.80
CA GLU A 241 -27.48 17.97 34.67
C GLU A 241 -26.17 18.12 33.87
N GLU A 242 -25.97 17.24 32.90
CA GLU A 242 -24.80 17.22 32.03
C GLU A 242 -24.80 18.39 31.03
N LEU A 243 -25.97 18.76 30.50
CA LEU A 243 -26.11 19.96 29.68
C LEU A 243 -25.80 21.21 30.49
N THR A 244 -26.24 21.28 31.74
CA THR A 244 -25.95 22.41 32.63
C THR A 244 -24.45 22.56 32.84
N MET A 245 -23.74 21.45 33.13
CA MET A 245 -22.28 21.44 33.25
C MET A 245 -21.60 21.92 31.95
N CYS A 246 -22.01 21.40 30.80
CA CYS A 246 -21.47 21.78 29.51
C CYS A 246 -21.65 23.28 29.22
N LEU A 247 -22.80 23.86 29.58
CA LEU A 247 -23.06 25.28 29.41
C LEU A 247 -22.17 26.13 30.32
N THR A 248 -22.00 25.74 31.60
CA THR A 248 -21.05 26.41 32.50
C THR A 248 -19.62 26.36 32.00
N ASP A 249 -19.18 25.24 31.41
CA ASP A 249 -17.85 25.14 30.82
C ASP A 249 -17.71 26.06 29.61
N ILE A 250 -18.73 26.12 28.75
CA ILE A 250 -18.75 27.03 27.60
C ILE A 250 -18.61 28.50 28.04
N GLU A 251 -19.33 28.88 29.10
CA GLU A 251 -19.21 30.22 29.70
C GLU A 251 -17.82 30.44 30.30
N THR A 252 -17.25 29.46 30.98
CA THR A 252 -15.96 29.56 31.67
C THR A 252 -14.80 29.71 30.69
N TYR A 253 -14.74 28.91 29.63
CA TYR A 253 -13.60 28.85 28.72
C TYR A 253 -13.68 29.81 27.52
N LYS A 254 -14.76 30.61 27.43
CA LYS A 254 -14.94 31.70 26.45
C LYS A 254 -14.59 31.29 25.01
N PHE A 255 -15.36 30.38 24.44
CA PHE A 255 -15.23 29.90 23.06
C PHE A 255 -15.46 31.04 22.03
N SER A 256 -14.41 31.82 21.76
CA SER A 256 -14.49 33.09 21.02
C SER A 256 -14.85 32.94 19.54
N GLN A 257 -14.65 31.75 18.97
CA GLN A 257 -14.96 31.42 17.57
C GLN A 257 -16.23 30.57 17.41
N LEU A 258 -17.00 30.36 18.49
CA LEU A 258 -18.21 29.55 18.47
C LEU A 258 -19.29 30.23 17.62
N GLN A 259 -19.75 29.54 16.57
CA GLN A 259 -20.76 30.03 15.62
C GLN A 259 -22.10 29.32 15.80
N SER A 260 -22.08 28.07 16.27
CA SER A 260 -23.28 27.24 16.43
C SER A 260 -23.16 26.37 17.66
N LEU A 261 -24.18 26.42 18.52
CA LEU A 261 -24.37 25.53 19.66
C LEU A 261 -25.73 24.85 19.49
N SER A 262 -25.74 23.53 19.38
CA SER A 262 -26.96 22.73 19.44
C SER A 262 -26.92 21.82 20.67
N ALA A 263 -28.00 21.84 21.44
CA ALA A 263 -28.17 21.03 22.64
C ALA A 263 -29.53 20.32 22.56
N SER A 264 -29.51 18.98 22.64
CA SER A 264 -30.72 18.17 22.71
C SER A 264 -30.80 17.41 24.03
N LEU A 265 -31.98 17.41 24.65
CA LEU A 265 -32.23 16.56 25.81
C LEU A 265 -32.32 15.11 25.35
N HIS A 266 -31.63 14.22 26.06
CA HIS A 266 -31.83 12.79 25.87
C HIS A 266 -33.21 12.43 26.44
N ASN A 267 -34.18 12.11 25.58
CA ASN A 267 -35.46 11.57 26.03
C ASN A 267 -35.24 10.08 26.34
N SER A 268 -34.93 9.79 27.61
CA SER A 268 -34.98 8.44 28.16
C SER A 268 -36.45 7.99 28.23
N TYR A 269 -36.89 7.21 27.25
CA TYR A 269 -38.08 6.34 27.36
C TYR A 269 -37.61 4.90 27.57
#